data_AF-A0A959SWC7-F1
#
_entry.id   AF-A0A959SWC7-F1
#
_cell.length_a   1.000
_cell.length_b   1.000
_cell.length_c   1.000
_cell.angle_alpha   90.00
_cell.angle_beta   90.00
_cell.angle_gamma   90.00
#
_symmetry.space_group_name_H-M   'P 1'
#
loop_
_entity.id
_entity.type
_entity.pdbx_description
1 polymer ?
#
loop_
_entity_poly.entity_id
_entity_poly.type
_entity_poly.pdbx_seq_one_letter_code
_entity_poly.pdbx_strand_id
1 'polypeptide(L)'
;MGRTKERRKFIHEPSTHEIFYCLSGIPDYSKTLLEQNPVKPYSDFLRQLIGLNFYNERTEKIPIKKIAADLKTDTAKVTKWLKAIYEQIFELNFDKPELFQKNGVKVCMYMRYFDSSCTFYTSLPVLPREFETVNFPFAKAKTGTERFWVKRVEHEISGDIADVTLWLDGETLNKYHEFALDKALFQGWIHFMDVYDKTSNELDDELKRLYKN
;
A
#
# COMPACT_ATOMS: atom_id res chain seq x y z
N MET A 1 14.21 19.32 -27.65
CA MET A 1 13.62 19.13 -26.31
C MET A 1 14.67 19.44 -25.27
N GLY A 2 14.47 20.49 -24.45
CA GLY A 2 15.37 20.77 -23.33
C GLY A 2 15.30 19.65 -22.30
N ARG A 3 16.42 19.33 -21.63
CA ARG A 3 16.42 18.38 -20.52
C ARG A 3 15.54 18.93 -19.40
N THR A 4 14.34 18.38 -19.24
CA THR A 4 13.50 18.63 -18.07
C THR A 4 14.25 18.13 -16.84
N LYS A 5 14.49 19.01 -15.86
CA LYS A 5 15.19 18.66 -14.63
C LYS A 5 14.33 17.64 -13.86
N GLU A 6 14.85 16.44 -13.64
CA GLU A 6 14.13 15.41 -12.89
C GLU A 6 13.81 15.93 -11.48
N ARG A 7 12.54 15.88 -11.10
CA ARG A 7 12.09 16.37 -9.78
C ARG A 7 12.63 15.46 -8.67
N ARG A 8 12.83 16.04 -7.48
CA ARG A 8 13.20 15.26 -6.29
C ARG A 8 12.05 14.29 -5.96
N LYS A 9 12.38 13.01 -5.78
CA LYS A 9 11.43 11.96 -5.40
C LYS A 9 11.26 11.91 -3.88
N PHE A 10 10.03 11.71 -3.44
CA PHE A 10 9.65 11.50 -2.05
C PHE A 10 9.37 10.01 -1.83
N ILE A 11 10.43 9.24 -1.59
CA ILE A 11 10.36 7.80 -1.31
C ILE A 11 10.29 7.61 0.21
N HIS A 12 9.31 6.84 0.65
CA HIS A 12 9.14 6.45 2.04
C HIS A 12 10.12 5.35 2.46
N GLU A 13 10.78 5.55 3.60
CA GLU A 13 11.72 4.59 4.20
C GLU A 13 11.16 4.10 5.54
N PRO A 14 10.65 2.86 5.63
CA PRO A 14 9.93 2.41 6.81
C PRO A 14 10.85 2.11 7.99
N SER A 15 10.39 2.48 9.18
CA SER A 15 11.02 2.03 10.42
C SER A 15 10.69 0.55 10.70
N THR A 16 11.56 -0.15 11.44
CA THR A 16 11.27 -1.53 11.90
C THR A 16 9.95 -1.64 12.65
N HIS A 17 9.60 -0.60 13.39
CA HIS A 17 8.35 -0.57 14.14
C HIS A 17 7.13 -0.43 13.23
N GLU A 18 7.24 0.33 12.14
CA GLU A 18 6.17 0.44 11.16
C GLU A 18 5.95 -0.87 10.40
N ILE A 19 7.02 -1.58 10.08
CA ILE A 19 6.94 -2.94 9.52
C ILE A 19 6.22 -3.87 10.49
N PHE A 20 6.60 -3.82 11.77
CA PHE A 20 5.92 -4.59 12.82
C PHE A 20 4.43 -4.25 12.93
N TYR A 21 4.08 -2.96 12.85
CA TYR A 21 2.69 -2.51 12.80
C TYR A 21 1.93 -3.11 11.60
N CYS A 22 2.53 -3.09 10.40
CA CYS A 22 1.92 -3.70 9.20
C CYS A 22 1.65 -5.19 9.40
N LEU A 23 2.65 -5.94 9.87
CA LEU A 23 2.51 -7.38 10.15
C LEU A 23 1.45 -7.69 11.20
N SER A 24 1.29 -6.80 12.18
CA SER A 24 0.30 -6.93 13.26
C SER A 24 -1.12 -6.62 12.77
N GLY A 25 -1.27 -5.71 11.80
CA GLY A 25 -2.57 -5.33 11.26
C GLY A 25 -3.27 -6.43 10.48
N ILE A 26 -2.53 -7.36 9.88
CA ILE A 26 -3.08 -8.52 9.16
C ILE A 26 -2.28 -9.79 9.49
N PRO A 27 -2.50 -10.40 10.66
CA PRO A 27 -1.70 -11.53 11.14
C PRO A 27 -1.87 -12.79 10.27
N ASP A 28 -2.99 -12.90 9.56
CA ASP A 28 -3.26 -14.03 8.68
C ASP A 28 -2.23 -14.15 7.56
N TYR A 29 -1.68 -13.04 7.05
CA TYR A 29 -0.64 -13.09 6.03
C TYR A 29 0.67 -13.69 6.56
N SER A 30 0.99 -13.42 7.82
CA SER A 30 2.12 -14.03 8.51
C SER A 30 1.93 -15.55 8.68
N LYS A 31 0.70 -16.00 8.95
CA LYS A 31 0.38 -17.44 9.03
C LYS A 31 0.51 -18.11 7.66
N THR A 32 -0.08 -17.51 6.62
CA THR A 32 0.04 -17.98 5.23
C THR A 32 1.50 -18.13 4.81
N LEU A 33 2.34 -17.13 5.11
CA LEU A 33 3.77 -17.21 4.81
C LEU A 33 4.44 -18.39 5.53
N LEU A 34 4.14 -18.60 6.81
CA LEU A 34 4.75 -19.66 7.60
C LEU A 34 4.34 -21.06 7.10
N GLU A 35 3.09 -21.21 6.65
CA GLU A 35 2.59 -22.45 6.04
C GLU A 35 3.28 -22.76 4.71
N GLN A 36 3.47 -21.75 3.86
CA GLN A 36 4.14 -21.93 2.57
C GLN A 36 5.66 -22.08 2.68
N ASN A 37 6.27 -21.42 3.67
CA ASN A 37 7.72 -21.36 3.85
C ASN A 37 8.14 -21.75 5.29
N PRO A 38 7.95 -23.00 5.72
CA PRO A 38 8.13 -23.41 7.11
C PRO A 38 9.60 -23.50 7.58
N VAL A 39 10.57 -23.48 6.65
CA VAL A 39 12.00 -23.76 6.93
C VAL A 39 12.92 -22.55 6.67
N LYS A 40 12.37 -21.33 6.65
CA LYS A 40 13.18 -20.11 6.48
C LYS A 40 13.94 -19.79 7.78
N PRO A 41 15.05 -19.03 7.71
CA PRO A 41 15.83 -18.65 8.90
C PRO A 41 15.05 -17.88 9.98
N TYR A 42 13.89 -17.31 9.65
CA TYR A 42 13.00 -16.60 10.57
C TYR A 42 11.79 -17.44 11.01
N SER A 43 11.59 -18.66 10.52
CA SER A 43 10.33 -19.40 10.70
C SER A 43 10.04 -19.71 12.16
N ASP A 44 11.04 -20.07 12.97
CA ASP A 44 10.87 -20.29 14.41
C ASP A 44 10.51 -18.99 15.14
N PHE A 45 11.15 -17.88 14.78
CA PHE A 45 10.81 -16.56 15.30
C PHE A 45 9.38 -16.18 14.95
N LEU A 46 8.96 -16.38 13.70
CA LEU A 46 7.60 -16.06 13.24
C LEU A 46 6.56 -16.93 13.96
N ARG A 47 6.85 -18.22 14.16
CA ARG A 47 5.99 -19.14 14.92
C ARG A 47 5.80 -18.69 16.35
N GLN A 48 6.89 -18.31 17.03
CA GLN A 48 6.84 -17.78 18.39
C GLN A 48 6.09 -16.44 18.44
N LEU A 49 6.35 -15.55 17.49
CA LEU A 49 5.69 -14.24 17.41
C LEU A 49 4.17 -14.40 17.25
N ILE A 50 3.71 -15.26 16.34
CA ILE A 50 2.29 -15.62 16.16
C ILE A 50 1.72 -16.21 17.46
N GLY A 51 2.44 -17.12 18.11
CA GLY A 51 2.04 -17.74 19.38
C GLY A 51 1.90 -16.75 20.55
N LEU A 52 2.69 -15.67 20.56
CA LEU A 52 2.55 -14.57 21.51
C LEU A 52 1.34 -13.66 21.25
N ASN A 53 0.62 -13.91 20.15
CA ASN A 53 -0.52 -13.09 19.74
C ASN A 53 -0.14 -11.60 19.62
N PHE A 54 0.93 -11.35 18.85
CA PHE A 54 1.52 -10.02 18.64
C PHE A 54 0.59 -8.99 17.98
N TYR A 55 -0.53 -9.46 17.44
CA TYR A 55 -1.56 -8.69 16.74
C TYR A 55 -2.72 -8.24 17.63
N ASN A 56 -2.70 -8.55 18.94
CA ASN A 56 -3.73 -8.08 19.86
C ASN A 56 -3.79 -6.55 19.91
N GLU A 57 -5.01 -6.01 20.10
CA GLU A 57 -5.41 -4.60 20.21
C GLU A 57 -4.73 -3.86 21.38
N ARG A 58 -3.40 -3.85 21.41
CA ARG A 58 -2.63 -3.08 22.36
C ARG A 58 -2.56 -1.67 21.82
N THR A 59 -3.21 -0.75 22.53
CA THR A 59 -3.07 0.70 22.35
C THR A 59 -1.62 1.15 22.53
N GLU A 60 -0.80 0.36 23.22
CA GLU A 60 0.60 0.66 23.49
C GLU A 60 1.57 0.09 22.45
N LYS A 61 2.45 0.98 22.00
CA LYS A 61 3.59 0.69 21.15
C LYS A 61 4.51 -0.36 21.77
N ILE A 62 4.61 -1.56 21.17
CA ILE A 62 5.59 -2.57 21.61
C ILE A 62 6.99 -2.19 21.11
N PRO A 63 7.97 -1.98 22.01
CA PRO A 63 9.35 -1.74 21.60
C PRO A 63 9.97 -3.01 20.99
N ILE A 64 10.70 -2.88 19.88
CA ILE A 64 11.39 -4.01 19.25
C ILE A 64 12.39 -4.68 20.22
N LYS A 65 13.01 -3.89 21.11
CA LYS A 65 13.89 -4.42 22.18
C LYS A 65 13.17 -5.37 23.14
N LYS A 66 11.87 -5.13 23.39
CA LYS A 66 11.06 -6.01 24.25
C LYS A 66 10.78 -7.34 23.55
N ILE A 67 10.41 -7.30 22.28
CA ILE A 67 10.24 -8.52 21.44
C ILE A 67 11.53 -9.35 21.43
N ALA A 68 12.67 -8.69 21.24
CA ALA A 68 13.97 -9.34 21.25
C ALA A 68 14.27 -10.03 22.60
N ALA A 69 14.02 -9.34 23.72
CA ALA A 69 14.19 -9.90 25.06
C ALA A 69 13.25 -11.09 25.33
N ASP A 70 11.95 -10.94 25.03
CA ASP A 70 10.92 -11.97 25.26
C ASP A 70 11.23 -13.24 24.45
N LEU A 71 11.75 -13.07 23.22
CA LEU A 71 12.13 -14.17 22.31
C LEU A 71 13.61 -14.57 22.43
N LYS A 72 14.31 -14.09 23.47
CA LYS A 72 15.73 -14.40 23.74
C LYS A 72 16.62 -14.31 22.50
N THR A 73 16.42 -13.27 21.70
CA THR A 73 17.07 -13.05 20.41
C THR A 73 17.70 -11.66 20.35
N ASP A 74 18.73 -11.48 19.51
CA ASP A 74 19.34 -10.19 19.27
C ASP A 74 18.41 -9.20 18.51
N THR A 75 18.47 -7.92 18.87
CA THR A 75 17.61 -6.87 18.30
C THR A 75 17.88 -6.62 16.81
N ALA A 76 19.13 -6.72 16.35
CA ALA A 76 19.46 -6.57 14.94
C ALA A 76 18.91 -7.76 14.14
N LYS A 77 18.97 -8.97 14.71
CA LYS A 77 18.35 -10.17 14.11
C LYS A 77 16.83 -10.04 13.99
N VAL A 78 16.14 -9.57 15.02
CA VAL A 78 14.70 -9.29 14.97
C VAL A 78 14.37 -8.28 13.88
N THR A 79 15.13 -7.18 13.80
CA THR A 79 14.95 -6.16 12.76
C THR A 79 15.09 -6.75 11.36
N LYS A 80 16.13 -7.55 11.13
CA LYS A 80 16.37 -8.23 9.85
C LYS A 80 15.22 -9.19 9.50
N TRP A 81 14.74 -9.96 10.47
CA TRP A 81 13.67 -10.92 10.24
C TRP A 81 12.32 -10.26 9.98
N LEU A 82 11.95 -9.22 10.71
CA LEU A 82 10.70 -8.48 10.44
C LEU A 82 10.69 -7.92 9.02
N LYS A 83 11.80 -7.33 8.57
CA LYS A 83 11.97 -6.88 7.18
C LYS A 83 11.81 -8.03 6.18
N ALA A 84 12.51 -9.14 6.40
CA ALA A 84 12.45 -10.30 5.51
C ALA A 84 11.06 -10.93 5.42
N ILE A 85 10.33 -11.01 6.54
CA ILE A 85 8.96 -11.53 6.59
C ILE A 85 8.03 -10.63 5.78
N TYR A 86 8.10 -9.32 5.99
CA TYR A 86 7.27 -8.36 5.29
C TYR A 86 7.50 -8.40 3.77
N GLU A 87 8.77 -8.41 3.33
CA GLU A 87 9.10 -8.51 1.91
C GLU A 87 8.67 -9.85 1.31
N GLN A 88 8.88 -10.98 2.01
CA GLN A 88 8.46 -12.28 1.51
C GLN A 88 6.93 -12.47 1.45
N ILE A 89 6.16 -11.70 2.22
CA ILE A 89 4.70 -11.66 2.03
C ILE A 89 4.36 -11.00 0.70
N PHE A 90 5.02 -9.89 0.33
CA PHE A 90 4.80 -9.27 -0.99
C PHE A 90 5.23 -10.17 -2.13
N GLU A 91 6.40 -10.82 -2.02
CA GLU A 91 6.86 -11.80 -3.02
C GLU A 91 5.86 -12.95 -3.17
N LEU A 92 5.44 -13.56 -2.06
CA LEU A 92 4.46 -14.65 -2.08
C LEU A 92 3.10 -14.19 -2.61
N ASN A 93 2.68 -12.97 -2.32
CA ASN A 93 1.43 -12.39 -2.81
C ASN A 93 1.45 -12.15 -4.31
N PHE A 94 2.59 -11.75 -4.86
CA PHE A 94 2.78 -11.59 -6.29
C PHE A 94 2.81 -12.95 -7.01
N ASP A 95 3.53 -13.93 -6.47
CA ASP A 95 3.71 -15.25 -7.08
C ASP A 95 2.46 -16.14 -6.96
N LYS A 96 1.72 -16.02 -5.84
CA LYS A 96 0.57 -16.85 -5.47
C LYS A 96 -0.56 -16.01 -4.85
N PRO A 97 -1.19 -15.11 -5.62
CA PRO A 97 -2.22 -14.20 -5.11
C PRO A 97 -3.42 -14.92 -4.51
N GLU A 98 -3.73 -16.13 -4.99
CA GLU A 98 -4.86 -16.95 -4.52
C GLU A 98 -4.80 -17.29 -3.04
N LEU A 99 -3.60 -17.29 -2.43
CA LEU A 99 -3.41 -17.55 -1.00
C LEU A 99 -3.89 -16.40 -0.11
N PHE A 100 -4.02 -15.19 -0.69
CA PHE A 100 -4.44 -13.97 -0.01
C PHE A 100 -5.86 -13.55 -0.41
N GLN A 101 -6.41 -14.18 -1.44
CA GLN A 101 -7.74 -13.93 -1.98
C GLN A 101 -8.73 -14.99 -1.48
N LYS A 102 -9.12 -14.88 -0.21
CA LYS A 102 -10.05 -15.81 0.43
C LYS A 102 -11.51 -15.54 0.02
N ASN A 103 -12.23 -14.79 0.85
CA ASN A 103 -13.66 -14.54 0.71
C ASN A 103 -13.92 -13.09 0.29
N GLY A 104 -14.84 -12.90 -0.65
CA GLY A 104 -15.26 -11.59 -1.14
C GLY A 104 -14.80 -11.31 -2.56
N VAL A 105 -14.80 -10.04 -2.94
CA VAL A 105 -14.39 -9.56 -4.26
C VAL A 105 -12.88 -9.62 -4.34
N LYS A 106 -12.36 -10.44 -5.26
CA LYS A 106 -10.92 -10.51 -5.54
C LYS A 106 -10.49 -9.23 -6.23
N VAL A 107 -9.47 -8.58 -5.70
CA VAL A 107 -8.96 -7.31 -6.22
C VAL A 107 -7.44 -7.33 -6.30
N CYS A 108 -6.93 -6.60 -7.27
CA CYS A 108 -5.56 -6.09 -7.31
C CYS A 108 -5.60 -4.62 -6.83
N MET A 109 -4.94 -4.31 -5.72
CA MET A 109 -4.84 -2.94 -5.22
C MET A 109 -3.52 -2.33 -5.67
N TYR A 110 -3.58 -1.36 -6.58
CA TYR A 110 -2.46 -0.49 -6.89
C TYR A 110 -2.51 0.73 -5.97
N MET A 111 -1.59 0.80 -5.01
CA MET A 111 -1.56 1.85 -3.99
C MET A 111 -0.38 2.78 -4.23
N ARG A 112 -0.65 4.08 -4.23
CA ARG A 112 0.36 5.12 -4.39
C ARG A 112 0.22 6.18 -3.31
N TYR A 113 1.35 6.69 -2.83
CA TYR A 113 1.41 7.92 -2.03
C TYR A 113 2.72 8.64 -2.37
N PHE A 114 2.59 9.85 -2.92
CA PHE A 114 3.71 10.58 -3.54
C PHE A 114 4.48 9.73 -4.57
N ASP A 115 5.77 9.46 -4.33
CA ASP A 115 6.64 8.67 -5.21
C ASP A 115 6.81 7.22 -4.73
N SER A 116 6.15 6.83 -3.63
CA SER A 116 6.09 5.46 -3.15
C SER A 116 4.83 4.77 -3.67
N SER A 117 4.97 3.52 -4.12
CA SER A 117 3.85 2.69 -4.55
C SER A 117 4.07 1.22 -4.22
N CYS A 118 2.97 0.47 -4.11
CA CYS A 118 3.00 -0.97 -4.08
C CYS A 118 1.74 -1.56 -4.72
N THR A 119 1.83 -2.83 -5.09
CA THR A 119 0.69 -3.62 -5.55
C THR A 119 0.44 -4.75 -4.59
N PHE A 120 -0.82 -5.06 -4.30
CA PHE A 120 -1.18 -6.18 -3.44
C PHE A 120 -2.50 -6.82 -3.88
N TYR A 121 -2.50 -8.14 -3.99
CA TYR A 121 -3.68 -8.93 -4.32
C TYR A 121 -4.39 -9.38 -3.04
N THR A 122 -5.68 -9.11 -2.92
CA THR A 122 -6.47 -9.50 -1.74
C THR A 122 -7.94 -9.66 -2.07
N SER A 123 -8.75 -10.04 -1.09
CA SER A 123 -10.20 -10.00 -1.19
C SER A 123 -10.77 -8.91 -0.30
N LEU A 124 -11.74 -8.16 -0.82
CA LEU A 124 -12.52 -7.19 -0.06
C LEU A 124 -13.95 -7.69 0.17
N PRO A 125 -14.57 -7.43 1.32
CA PRO A 125 -15.95 -7.82 1.59
C PRO A 125 -16.95 -7.10 0.67
N VAL A 126 -16.60 -5.90 0.22
CA VAL A 126 -17.37 -5.09 -0.72
C VAL A 126 -16.39 -4.37 -1.64
N LEU A 127 -16.77 -4.19 -2.90
CA LEU A 127 -15.99 -3.39 -3.84
C LEU A 127 -16.21 -1.89 -3.53
N PRO A 128 -15.17 -1.15 -3.12
CA PRO A 128 -15.31 0.28 -2.84
C PRO A 128 -15.51 1.05 -4.14
N ARG A 129 -16.27 2.14 -4.06
CA ARG A 129 -16.59 3.01 -5.19
C ARG A 129 -15.57 4.13 -5.31
N GLU A 130 -15.54 4.77 -6.48
CA GLU A 130 -14.72 5.97 -6.68
C GLU A 130 -14.99 7.02 -5.60
N PHE A 131 -13.90 7.63 -5.13
CA PHE A 131 -13.85 8.59 -4.04
C PHE A 131 -14.24 8.09 -2.65
N GLU A 132 -14.46 6.79 -2.46
CA GLU A 132 -14.52 6.19 -1.12
C GLU A 132 -13.10 6.02 -0.55
N THR A 133 -13.01 5.90 0.77
CA THR A 133 -11.75 5.69 1.48
C THR A 133 -11.57 4.21 1.81
N VAL A 134 -10.37 3.68 1.55
CA VAL A 134 -9.92 2.35 1.95
C VAL A 134 -8.79 2.53 2.97
N ASN A 135 -8.91 1.87 4.12
CA ASN A 135 -7.81 1.76 5.07
C ASN A 135 -7.17 0.38 4.95
N PHE A 136 -5.89 0.34 4.57
CA PHE A 136 -5.11 -0.89 4.42
C PHE A 136 -3.77 -0.76 5.17
N PRO A 137 -3.76 -1.04 6.49
CA PRO A 137 -2.57 -0.90 7.35
C PRO A 137 -1.32 -1.61 6.84
N PHE A 138 -1.49 -2.73 6.14
CA PHE A 138 -0.39 -3.55 5.67
C PHE A 138 0.48 -2.85 4.61
N ALA A 139 -0.06 -1.91 3.83
CA ALA A 139 0.73 -1.21 2.80
C ALA A 139 1.63 -0.09 3.35
N LYS A 140 1.39 0.37 4.59
CA LYS A 140 2.01 1.57 5.16
C LYS A 140 3.53 1.56 5.08
N ALA A 141 4.18 0.43 5.33
CA ALA A 141 5.63 0.36 5.27
C ALA A 141 6.19 0.46 3.84
N LYS A 142 5.40 0.19 2.79
CA LYS A 142 5.82 0.44 1.39
C LYS A 142 5.48 1.86 0.92
N THR A 143 4.33 2.38 1.33
CA THR A 143 3.75 3.61 0.76
C THR A 143 3.97 4.84 1.64
N GLY A 144 4.11 4.69 2.95
CA GLY A 144 4.11 5.79 3.93
C GLY A 144 2.73 6.17 4.47
N THR A 145 1.67 5.52 4.00
CA THR A 145 0.30 5.71 4.49
C THR A 145 -0.48 4.41 4.41
N GLU A 146 -1.44 4.24 5.32
CA GLU A 146 -2.42 3.16 5.29
C GLU A 146 -3.77 3.60 4.72
N ARG A 147 -4.01 4.91 4.66
CA ARG A 147 -5.28 5.48 4.24
C ARG A 147 -5.18 5.93 2.80
N PHE A 148 -6.07 5.41 1.97
CA PHE A 148 -6.16 5.72 0.55
C PHE A 148 -7.60 6.06 0.17
N TRP A 149 -7.79 6.78 -0.92
CA TRP A 149 -9.08 6.91 -1.58
C TRP A 149 -9.06 6.22 -2.95
N VAL A 150 -10.22 5.74 -3.40
CA VAL A 150 -10.36 5.05 -4.68
C VAL A 150 -10.38 6.08 -5.80
N LYS A 151 -9.31 6.13 -6.60
CA LYS A 151 -9.19 7.03 -7.74
C LYS A 151 -9.97 6.55 -8.95
N ARG A 152 -9.87 5.25 -9.24
CA ARG A 152 -10.64 4.58 -10.29
C ARG A 152 -10.77 3.10 -9.99
N VAL A 153 -11.83 2.50 -10.51
CA VAL A 153 -12.06 1.05 -10.47
C VAL A 153 -12.05 0.53 -11.90
N GLU A 154 -11.09 -0.33 -12.21
CA GLU A 154 -10.97 -0.96 -13.52
C GLU A 154 -11.43 -2.42 -13.45
N HIS A 155 -12.20 -2.85 -14.45
CA HIS A 155 -12.65 -4.22 -14.60
C HIS A 155 -12.13 -4.74 -15.94
N GLU A 156 -11.32 -5.80 -15.89
CA GLU A 156 -10.94 -6.56 -17.07
C GLU A 156 -11.74 -7.85 -17.09
N ILE A 157 -12.49 -8.07 -18.17
CA ILE A 157 -13.38 -9.22 -18.32
C ILE A 157 -12.79 -10.13 -19.38
N SER A 158 -12.40 -11.35 -18.97
CA SER A 158 -11.88 -12.39 -19.85
C SER A 158 -12.64 -13.69 -19.62
N GLY A 159 -13.57 -13.99 -20.54
CA GLY A 159 -14.51 -15.10 -20.37
C GLY A 159 -15.38 -14.90 -19.13
N ASP A 160 -15.32 -15.86 -18.20
CA ASP A 160 -16.08 -15.84 -16.93
C ASP A 160 -15.31 -15.20 -15.77
N ILE A 161 -14.10 -14.67 -16.02
CA ILE A 161 -13.24 -14.05 -15.02
C ILE A 161 -13.38 -12.53 -15.14
N ALA A 162 -13.66 -11.88 -14.01
CA ALA A 162 -13.59 -10.43 -13.87
C ALA A 162 -12.44 -10.09 -12.93
N ASP A 163 -11.35 -9.56 -13.49
CA ASP A 163 -10.22 -9.04 -12.74
C ASP A 163 -10.49 -7.59 -12.39
N VAL A 164 -10.50 -7.29 -11.09
CA VAL A 164 -10.80 -5.95 -10.59
C VAL A 164 -9.53 -5.29 -10.08
N THR A 165 -9.16 -4.17 -10.70
CA THR A 165 -8.02 -3.35 -10.27
C THR A 165 -8.51 -2.07 -9.63
N LEU A 166 -8.13 -1.87 -8.36
CA LEU A 166 -8.37 -0.66 -7.60
C LEU A 166 -7.13 0.23 -7.68
N TRP A 167 -7.30 1.42 -8.23
CA TRP A 167 -6.27 2.45 -8.20
C TRP A 167 -6.50 3.34 -6.99
N LEU A 168 -5.59 3.27 -6.02
CA LEU A 168 -5.72 3.87 -4.71
C LEU A 168 -4.66 4.95 -4.52
N ASP A 169 -5.10 6.13 -4.06
CA ASP A 169 -4.25 7.29 -3.86
C ASP A 169 -4.26 7.69 -2.38
N GLY A 170 -3.07 7.87 -1.79
CA GLY A 170 -2.87 8.18 -0.38
C GLY A 170 -2.91 9.66 -0.04
N GLU A 171 -3.02 10.53 -1.05
CA GLU A 171 -3.11 11.98 -0.87
C GLU A 171 -4.51 12.40 -0.38
N THR A 172 -4.67 13.70 -0.09
CA THR A 172 -5.96 14.21 0.38
C THR A 172 -6.93 14.31 -0.79
N LEU A 173 -8.02 13.55 -0.74
CA LEU A 173 -9.08 13.64 -1.74
C LEU A 173 -9.67 15.06 -1.79
N ASN A 174 -9.61 15.68 -2.97
CA ASN A 174 -10.37 16.86 -3.31
C ASN A 174 -11.19 16.59 -4.58
N LYS A 175 -12.48 16.25 -4.43
CA LYS A 175 -13.36 15.93 -5.59
C LYS A 175 -13.47 17.10 -6.57
N TYR A 176 -13.44 18.33 -6.07
CA TYR A 176 -13.50 19.52 -6.93
C TYR A 176 -12.25 19.64 -7.80
N HIS A 177 -11.08 19.32 -7.24
CA HIS A 177 -9.84 19.27 -8.00
C HIS A 177 -9.92 18.25 -9.15
N GLU A 178 -10.38 17.02 -8.88
CA GLU A 178 -10.49 15.98 -9.93
C GLU A 178 -11.43 16.44 -11.07
N PHE A 179 -12.61 16.97 -10.74
CA PHE A 179 -13.54 17.49 -11.76
C PHE A 179 -13.00 18.71 -12.51
N ALA A 180 -12.26 19.59 -11.82
CA ALA A 180 -11.65 20.76 -12.43
C ALA A 180 -10.55 20.36 -13.43
N LEU A 181 -9.77 19.33 -13.09
CA LEU A 181 -8.74 18.75 -13.95
C LEU A 181 -9.35 18.05 -15.17
N ASP A 182 -10.38 17.22 -14.98
CA ASP A 182 -11.09 16.56 -16.08
C ASP A 182 -11.69 17.56 -17.06
N LYS A 183 -12.30 18.63 -16.54
CA LYS A 183 -12.81 19.72 -17.38
C LYS A 183 -11.68 20.44 -18.13
N ALA A 184 -10.54 20.71 -17.47
CA ALA A 184 -9.40 21.36 -18.12
C ALA A 184 -8.81 20.48 -19.23
N LEU A 185 -8.71 19.17 -19.02
CA LEU A 185 -8.29 18.19 -20.03
C LEU A 185 -9.27 18.14 -21.20
N PHE A 186 -10.57 18.04 -20.91
CA PHE A 186 -11.61 17.98 -21.95
C PHE A 186 -11.61 19.23 -22.85
N GLN A 187 -11.40 20.41 -22.25
CA GLN A 187 -11.32 21.68 -22.98
C GLN A 187 -9.96 21.92 -23.64
N GLY A 188 -8.97 21.04 -23.42
CA GLY A 188 -7.60 21.20 -23.90
C GLY A 188 -6.83 22.35 -23.23
N TRP A 189 -7.28 22.83 -22.07
CA TRP A 189 -6.60 23.88 -21.30
C TRP A 189 -5.32 23.36 -20.62
N ILE A 190 -5.31 22.08 -20.27
CA ILE A 190 -4.14 21.35 -19.79
C ILE A 190 -3.89 20.20 -20.77
N HIS A 191 -2.64 20.02 -21.19
CA HIS A 191 -2.27 18.91 -22.05
C HIS A 191 -2.12 17.63 -21.23
N PHE A 192 -2.51 16.46 -21.76
CA PHE A 192 -2.47 15.21 -20.99
C PHE A 192 -1.06 14.87 -20.44
N MET A 193 0.00 15.20 -21.17
CA MET A 193 1.38 14.99 -20.71
C MET A 193 1.74 15.83 -19.48
N ASP A 194 1.11 16.99 -19.32
CA ASP A 194 1.35 17.84 -18.15
C ASP A 194 0.88 17.16 -16.86
N VAL A 195 -0.15 16.31 -16.93
CA VAL A 195 -0.63 15.53 -15.78
C VAL A 195 0.42 14.50 -15.33
N TYR A 196 1.25 14.02 -16.25
CA TYR A 196 2.34 13.08 -15.94
C TYR A 196 3.60 13.81 -15.46
N ASP A 197 3.91 14.96 -16.05
CA ASP A 197 5.17 15.67 -15.83
C ASP A 197 5.13 16.63 -14.63
N LYS A 198 3.97 17.23 -14.33
CA LYS A 198 3.81 18.22 -13.26
C LYS A 198 3.48 17.53 -11.93
N THR A 199 3.92 18.15 -10.84
CA THR A 199 3.50 17.78 -9.49
C THR A 199 2.05 18.19 -9.22
N SER A 200 1.40 17.56 -8.23
CA SER A 200 0.03 17.94 -7.84
C SER A 200 -0.08 19.44 -7.49
N ASN A 201 0.94 20.02 -6.84
CA ASN A 201 0.96 21.45 -6.51
C ASN A 201 1.03 22.36 -7.74
N GLU A 202 1.79 21.95 -8.77
CA GLU A 202 1.90 22.70 -10.03
C GLU A 202 0.59 22.65 -10.82
N LEU A 203 -0.07 21.49 -10.86
CA LEU A 203 -1.40 21.33 -11.45
C LEU A 203 -2.44 22.17 -10.69
N ASP A 204 -2.40 22.18 -9.36
CA ASP A 204 -3.25 23.00 -8.51
C ASP A 204 -3.14 24.49 -8.84
N ASP A 205 -1.92 25.00 -9.00
CA ASP A 205 -1.68 26.41 -9.30
C ASP A 205 -2.18 26.79 -10.69
N GLU A 206 -2.05 25.89 -11.66
CA GLU A 206 -2.57 26.07 -13.01
C GLU A 206 -4.10 26.06 -13.05
N LEU A 207 -4.72 25.09 -12.38
CA LEU A 207 -6.18 25.04 -12.22
C LEU A 207 -6.69 26.31 -11.53
N LYS A 208 -6.08 26.74 -10.42
CA LYS A 208 -6.45 28.00 -9.75
C LYS A 208 -6.36 29.22 -10.68
N ARG A 209 -5.40 29.26 -11.62
CA ARG A 209 -5.32 30.35 -12.62
C ARG A 209 -6.44 30.28 -13.64
N LEU A 210 -6.80 29.08 -14.10
CA LEU A 210 -7.88 28.87 -15.06
C LEU A 210 -9.27 29.23 -14.49
N TYR A 211 -9.52 28.90 -13.22
CA TYR A 211 -10.84 29.10 -12.57
C TYR A 211 -10.97 30.42 -11.78
N LYS A 212 -9.94 31.27 -11.77
CA LYS A 212 -10.01 32.63 -11.16
C LYS A 212 -10.57 33.70 -12.11
N ASN A 213 -10.67 33.40 -13.40
CA ASN A 213 -11.23 34.27 -14.44
C ASN A 213 -12.61 33.78 -14.86
#